data_AF-A0A3E2D9L7-F1
#
_entry.id   AF-A0A3E2D9L7-F1
#
_cell.length_a   1.000
_cell.length_b   1.000
_cell.length_c   1.000
_cell.angle_alpha   90.00
_cell.angle_beta   90.00
_cell.angle_gamma   90.00
#
_symmetry.space_group_name_H-M   'P 1'
#
loop_
_entity.id
_entity.type
_entity.pdbx_description
1 polymer ?
#
loop_
_entity_poly.entity_id
_entity_poly.type
_entity_poly.pdbx_seq_one_letter_code
_entity_poly.pdbx_strand_id
1 'polypeptide(L)'
;RRSVDGDAGYSGLITKNPEHPAWDTHWITNHLYSLGELDAGLSDVGLMPPPSWRRTRRKNPAGLGRNCAIFETARVWAYQEARRIRLRHEHPTPRDAADLGYAIAAHVTALNADYTEPLPDSEAACIARSITGWITTESRLWIQSSTATQTTFLTIQAARGRKGGATRRRIRDKKLEKL
;
A
#
# COMPACT_ATOMS: atom_id res chain seq x y z
N ARG A 1 -1.11 24.63 -3.56
CA ARG A 1 -2.08 25.51 -4.27
C ARG A 1 -2.36 26.85 -3.57
N ARG A 2 -1.89 27.14 -2.34
CA ARG A 2 -2.31 28.35 -1.60
C ARG A 2 -1.27 29.45 -1.34
N SER A 3 -0.05 29.40 -1.89
CA SER A 3 0.86 30.54 -1.68
C SER A 3 1.80 30.91 -2.84
N VAL A 4 1.83 30.19 -3.96
CA VAL A 4 2.85 30.46 -5.01
C VAL A 4 2.35 30.42 -6.46
N ASP A 5 1.04 30.45 -6.74
CA ASP A 5 0.50 30.38 -8.12
C ASP A 5 1.24 29.38 -9.02
N GLY A 6 1.42 28.15 -8.51
CA GLY A 6 2.13 27.09 -9.24
C GLY A 6 1.46 26.79 -10.58
N ASP A 7 2.27 26.34 -11.55
CA ASP A 7 1.89 26.04 -12.93
C ASP A 7 0.47 25.46 -13.07
N ALA A 8 -0.34 26.08 -13.94
CA ALA A 8 -1.70 25.67 -14.24
C ALA A 8 -1.77 24.23 -14.80
N GLY A 9 -0.71 23.76 -15.47
CA GLY A 9 -0.54 22.40 -15.97
C GLY A 9 -0.12 21.37 -14.91
N TYR A 10 0.23 21.81 -13.69
CA TYR A 10 0.68 20.92 -12.63
C TYR A 10 -0.50 20.15 -12.00
N SER A 11 -0.65 18.90 -12.40
CA SER A 11 -1.69 17.97 -11.94
C SER A 11 -1.36 17.29 -10.59
N GLY A 12 -0.25 17.66 -9.93
CA GLY A 12 0.24 17.00 -8.72
C GLY A 12 1.09 15.75 -8.99
N LEU A 13 1.54 15.57 -10.23
CA LEU A 13 2.43 14.49 -10.65
C LEU A 13 3.86 15.04 -10.82
N ILE A 14 4.76 14.68 -9.89
CA ILE A 14 6.20 15.04 -9.93
C ILE A 14 6.94 14.05 -10.84
N THR A 15 6.62 14.04 -12.11
CA THR A 15 7.39 13.28 -13.11
C THR A 15 7.77 14.17 -14.27
N LYS A 16 8.33 15.34 -13.94
CA LYS A 16 9.17 16.08 -14.88
C LYS A 16 10.62 15.82 -14.47
N ASN A 17 11.44 15.39 -15.42
CA ASN A 17 12.87 15.37 -15.22
C ASN A 17 13.37 16.82 -15.39
N PRO A 18 13.83 17.50 -14.33
CA PRO A 18 14.29 18.89 -14.41
C PRO A 18 15.51 19.08 -15.30
N GLU A 19 16.22 18.02 -15.66
CA GLU A 19 17.39 18.06 -16.56
C GLU A 19 17.02 17.84 -18.04
N HIS A 20 15.75 17.54 -18.36
CA HIS A 20 15.38 17.24 -19.73
C HIS A 20 15.34 18.51 -20.60
N PRO A 21 15.98 18.56 -21.79
CA PRO A 21 16.17 19.78 -22.59
C PRO A 21 14.89 20.50 -23.03
N ALA A 22 13.75 19.82 -23.02
CA ALA A 22 12.46 20.41 -23.35
C ALA A 22 11.85 21.29 -22.24
N TRP A 23 12.50 21.39 -21.07
CA TRP A 23 12.04 22.23 -19.96
C TRP A 23 13.02 23.36 -19.69
N ASP A 24 12.50 24.54 -19.44
CA ASP A 24 13.27 25.67 -18.94
C ASP A 24 13.28 25.62 -17.41
N THR A 25 14.37 25.08 -16.84
CA THR A 25 14.49 24.84 -15.40
C THR A 25 15.31 25.95 -14.75
N HIS A 26 14.68 26.72 -13.87
CA HIS A 26 15.37 27.71 -13.04
C HIS A 26 15.76 27.13 -11.68
N TRP A 27 17.06 27.04 -11.42
CA TRP A 27 17.61 26.66 -10.12
C TRP A 27 17.74 27.89 -9.23
N ILE A 28 16.95 27.95 -8.15
CA ILE A 28 16.91 29.11 -7.24
C ILE A 28 18.08 29.10 -6.25
N THR A 29 18.59 27.93 -5.88
CA THR A 29 19.67 27.77 -4.91
C THR A 29 20.41 26.46 -5.11
N ASN A 30 21.72 26.49 -4.85
CA ASN A 30 22.59 25.30 -4.82
C ASN A 30 22.80 24.77 -3.39
N HIS A 31 22.12 25.35 -2.39
CA HIS A 31 22.24 24.92 -1.00
C HIS A 31 21.55 23.57 -0.78
N LEU A 32 22.29 22.62 -0.19
CA LEU A 32 21.74 21.33 0.21
C LEU A 32 21.09 21.46 1.57
N TYR A 33 19.76 21.50 1.58
CA TYR A 33 19.01 21.58 2.83
C TYR A 33 19.00 20.24 3.57
N SER A 34 19.28 20.28 4.86
CA SER A 34 18.96 19.13 5.73
C SER A 34 17.46 19.04 5.98
N LEU A 35 16.96 17.85 6.33
CA LEU A 35 15.55 17.68 6.69
C LEU A 35 15.14 18.55 7.89
N GLY A 36 16.05 18.80 8.84
CA GLY A 36 15.79 19.65 9.99
C GLY A 36 15.67 21.13 9.62
N GLU A 37 16.49 21.61 8.68
CA GLU A 37 16.40 22.98 8.16
C GLU A 37 15.08 23.22 7.42
N LEU A 38 14.63 22.23 6.62
CA LEU A 38 13.34 22.29 5.94
C LEU A 38 12.18 22.26 6.95
N ASP A 39 12.25 21.40 7.96
CA ASP A 39 11.22 21.31 9.00
C ASP A 39 11.07 22.62 9.77
N ALA A 40 12.19 23.22 10.21
CA ALA A 40 12.18 24.51 10.89
C ALA A 40 11.61 25.62 10.00
N GLY A 41 12.17 25.77 8.79
CA GLY A 41 11.76 26.83 7.87
C GLY A 41 10.28 26.73 7.45
N LEU A 42 9.73 25.52 7.28
CA LEU A 42 8.33 25.30 6.91
C LEU A 42 7.38 25.36 8.11
N SER A 43 7.84 24.98 9.30
CA SER A 43 7.05 25.05 10.54
C SER A 43 6.82 26.49 10.96
N ASP A 44 7.87 27.32 10.92
CA ASP A 44 7.83 28.72 11.35
C ASP A 44 6.83 29.55 10.53
N VAL A 45 6.67 29.23 9.25
CA VAL A 45 5.74 29.89 8.32
C VAL A 45 4.39 29.18 8.19
N GLY A 46 4.15 28.12 8.99
CA GLY A 46 2.88 27.38 8.99
C GLY A 46 2.57 26.64 7.69
N LEU A 47 3.58 26.33 6.87
CA LEU A 47 3.44 25.62 5.60
C LEU A 47 3.62 24.09 5.73
N MET A 48 3.84 23.60 6.94
CA MET A 48 3.90 22.16 7.19
C MET A 48 2.59 21.46 6.79
N PRO A 49 2.66 20.30 6.12
CA PRO A 49 1.48 19.52 5.78
C PRO A 49 0.70 19.18 7.06
N PRO A 50 -0.64 19.29 7.06
CA PRO A 50 -1.43 18.94 8.22
C PRO A 50 -1.22 17.46 8.57
N PRO A 51 -1.34 17.05 9.84
CA PRO A 51 -1.20 15.64 10.24
C PRO A 51 -2.15 14.68 9.51
N SER A 52 -3.28 15.19 8.98
CA SER A 52 -4.24 14.46 8.16
C SER A 52 -3.74 14.16 6.74
N TRP A 53 -2.66 14.78 6.27
CA TRP A 53 -2.11 14.56 4.93
C TRP A 53 -1.79 13.09 4.68
N ARG A 54 -1.21 12.40 5.68
CA ARG A 54 -0.94 10.95 5.64
C ARG A 54 -2.21 10.10 5.50
N ARG A 55 -3.38 10.62 5.87
CA ARG A 55 -4.67 9.91 5.80
C ARG A 55 -5.36 10.07 4.45
N THR A 56 -4.87 10.95 3.59
CA THR A 56 -5.51 11.27 2.30
C THR A 56 -5.04 10.29 1.21
N ARG A 57 -5.26 8.99 1.40
CA ARG A 57 -5.14 8.04 0.29
C ARG A 57 -6.40 8.20 -0.56
N ARG A 58 -6.26 8.75 -1.77
CA ARG A 58 -7.38 8.90 -2.72
C ARG A 58 -7.98 7.51 -2.96
N LYS A 59 -9.28 7.35 -2.71
CA LYS A 59 -9.94 6.05 -2.79
C LYS A 59 -9.99 5.47 -4.20
N ASN A 60 -10.04 6.31 -5.24
CA ASN A 60 -9.99 5.90 -6.65
C ASN A 60 -9.16 6.93 -7.45
N PRO A 61 -7.86 6.70 -7.71
CA PRO A 61 -7.10 7.61 -8.56
C PRO A 61 -7.55 7.49 -10.02
N ALA A 62 -7.99 8.60 -10.62
CA ALA A 62 -8.18 8.68 -12.07
C ALA A 62 -6.82 8.88 -12.77
N GLY A 63 -6.56 8.13 -13.84
CA GLY A 63 -5.30 8.22 -14.60
C GLY A 63 -4.11 7.47 -13.98
N LEU A 64 -2.99 8.17 -13.76
CA LEU A 64 -1.73 7.63 -13.22
C LEU A 64 -1.91 7.26 -11.74
N GLY A 65 -1.93 5.95 -11.45
CA GLY A 65 -2.11 5.40 -10.09
C GLY A 65 -3.09 4.24 -10.00
N ARG A 66 -3.85 3.94 -11.05
CA ARG A 66 -4.77 2.77 -11.12
C ARG A 66 -4.03 1.45 -10.87
N ASN A 67 -2.89 1.25 -11.54
CA ASN A 67 -2.05 0.07 -11.35
C ASN A 67 -1.67 -0.13 -9.88
N CYS A 68 -1.07 0.89 -9.26
CA CYS A 68 -0.70 0.86 -7.85
C CYS A 68 -1.91 0.66 -6.94
N ALA A 69 -3.05 1.29 -7.23
CA ALA A 69 -4.26 1.16 -6.43
C ALA A 69 -4.85 -0.26 -6.48
N ILE A 70 -4.91 -0.85 -7.67
CA ILE A 70 -5.34 -2.24 -7.87
C ILE A 70 -4.35 -3.19 -7.19
N PHE A 71 -3.04 -3.03 -7.42
CA PHE A 71 -2.00 -3.86 -6.78
C PHE A 71 -2.08 -3.80 -5.25
N GLU A 72 -2.14 -2.61 -4.66
CA GLU A 72 -2.20 -2.41 -3.21
C GLU A 72 -3.45 -3.03 -2.57
N THR A 73 -4.57 -2.99 -3.29
CA THR A 73 -5.83 -3.59 -2.83
C THR A 73 -5.79 -5.11 -3.00
N ALA A 74 -5.46 -5.58 -4.21
CA ALA A 74 -5.45 -6.98 -4.57
C ALA A 74 -4.44 -7.79 -3.74
N ARG A 75 -3.25 -7.27 -3.44
CA ARG A 75 -2.22 -8.00 -2.69
C ARG A 75 -2.67 -8.33 -1.26
N VAL A 76 -3.39 -7.41 -0.61
CA VAL A 76 -3.86 -7.60 0.76
C VAL A 76 -4.93 -8.68 0.81
N TRP A 77 -5.85 -8.68 -0.16
CA TRP A 77 -6.83 -9.75 -0.34
C TRP A 77 -6.13 -11.09 -0.69
N ALA A 78 -5.17 -11.07 -1.61
CA ALA A 78 -4.46 -12.25 -2.07
C ALA A 78 -3.71 -12.98 -0.95
N TYR A 79 -3.16 -12.27 0.03
CA TYR A 79 -2.54 -12.92 1.20
C TYR A 79 -3.53 -13.72 2.04
N GLN A 80 -4.79 -13.28 2.10
CA GLN A 80 -5.85 -14.02 2.80
C GLN A 80 -6.26 -15.26 2.00
N GLU A 81 -6.43 -15.13 0.68
CA GLU A 81 -6.80 -16.25 -0.17
C GLU A 81 -5.67 -17.29 -0.26
N ALA A 82 -4.42 -16.86 -0.38
CA ALA A 82 -3.26 -17.74 -0.31
C ALA A 82 -3.23 -18.52 1.01
N ARG A 83 -3.54 -17.87 2.13
CA ARG A 83 -3.64 -18.55 3.42
C ARG A 83 -4.73 -19.60 3.44
N ARG A 84 -5.90 -19.30 2.87
CA ARG A 84 -7.03 -20.24 2.75
C ARG A 84 -6.65 -21.48 1.95
N ILE A 85 -5.99 -21.28 0.80
CA ILE A 85 -5.54 -22.36 -0.07
C ILE A 85 -4.46 -23.22 0.61
N ARG A 86 -3.49 -22.60 1.29
CA ARG A 86 -2.42 -23.33 2.00
C ARG A 86 -2.92 -24.22 3.15
N LEU A 87 -4.15 -24.03 3.63
CA LEU A 87 -4.76 -24.95 4.61
C LEU A 87 -5.20 -26.29 4.01
N ARG A 88 -5.25 -26.43 2.68
CA ARG A 88 -5.64 -27.68 2.00
C ARG A 88 -4.56 -28.76 2.10
N HIS A 89 -3.29 -28.36 2.08
CA HIS A 89 -2.14 -29.27 2.00
C HIS A 89 -0.97 -28.76 2.84
N GLU A 90 -0.23 -29.67 3.49
CA GLU A 90 0.92 -29.30 4.33
C GLU A 90 1.98 -28.53 3.53
N HIS A 91 2.22 -28.90 2.27
CA HIS A 91 3.13 -28.23 1.34
C HIS A 91 2.37 -27.77 0.08
N PRO A 92 2.81 -26.69 -0.59
CA PRO A 92 2.10 -26.15 -1.74
C PRO A 92 2.21 -27.11 -2.93
N THR A 93 1.09 -27.34 -3.61
CA THR A 93 1.08 -28.13 -4.84
C THR A 93 1.04 -27.22 -6.08
N PRO A 94 1.42 -27.72 -7.27
CA PRO A 94 1.24 -26.97 -8.52
C PRO A 94 -0.21 -26.55 -8.75
N ARG A 95 -1.17 -27.38 -8.33
CA ARG A 95 -2.60 -27.07 -8.42
C ARG A 95 -3.00 -25.91 -7.50
N ASP A 96 -2.47 -25.87 -6.27
CA ASP A 96 -2.72 -24.75 -5.36
C ASP A 96 -2.21 -23.43 -5.95
N ALA A 97 -1.04 -23.45 -6.58
CA ALA A 97 -0.46 -22.27 -7.22
C ALA A 97 -1.31 -21.80 -8.41
N ALA A 98 -1.81 -22.74 -9.22
CA ALA A 98 -2.71 -22.44 -10.33
C ALA A 98 -4.05 -21.87 -9.84
N ASP A 99 -4.66 -22.49 -8.81
CA ASP A 99 -5.90 -22.02 -8.19
C ASP A 99 -5.73 -20.60 -7.62
N LEU A 100 -4.61 -20.32 -6.94
CA LEU A 100 -4.30 -18.99 -6.43
C LEU A 100 -4.14 -17.99 -7.58
N GLY A 101 -3.39 -18.34 -8.63
CA GLY A 101 -3.20 -17.50 -9.80
C GLY A 101 -4.51 -17.12 -10.47
N TYR A 102 -5.40 -18.10 -10.66
CA TYR A 102 -6.74 -17.88 -11.20
C TYR A 102 -7.58 -16.96 -10.31
N ALA A 103 -7.59 -17.21 -8.99
CA ALA A 103 -8.36 -16.39 -8.04
C ALA A 103 -7.87 -14.94 -8.01
N ILE A 104 -6.55 -14.71 -8.03
CA ILE A 104 -5.96 -13.37 -8.08
C ILE A 104 -6.28 -12.69 -9.41
N ALA A 105 -6.15 -13.38 -10.54
CA ALA A 105 -6.50 -12.82 -11.84
C ALA A 105 -7.96 -12.37 -11.88
N ALA A 106 -8.89 -13.23 -11.45
CA ALA A 106 -10.31 -12.88 -11.38
C ALA A 106 -10.58 -11.66 -10.47
N HIS A 107 -9.94 -11.60 -9.31
CA HIS A 107 -10.09 -10.48 -8.39
C HIS A 107 -9.52 -9.16 -8.95
N VAL A 108 -8.36 -9.22 -9.59
CA VAL A 108 -7.75 -8.06 -10.26
C VAL A 108 -8.63 -7.56 -11.40
N THR A 109 -9.17 -8.46 -12.22
CA THR A 109 -10.12 -8.11 -13.29
C THR A 109 -11.37 -7.43 -12.73
N ALA A 110 -11.93 -7.96 -11.63
CA ALA A 110 -13.08 -7.34 -10.97
C ALA A 110 -12.77 -5.92 -10.46
N LEU A 111 -11.63 -5.74 -9.78
CA LEU A 111 -11.18 -4.41 -9.33
C LEU A 111 -10.92 -3.45 -10.50
N ASN A 112 -10.44 -3.95 -11.63
CA ASN A 112 -10.20 -3.15 -12.82
C ASN A 112 -11.52 -2.67 -13.46
N ALA A 113 -12.55 -3.50 -13.45
CA ALA A 113 -13.87 -3.19 -13.99
C ALA A 113 -14.61 -2.08 -13.23
N ASP A 114 -14.25 -1.81 -11.97
CA ASP A 114 -14.84 -0.72 -11.17
C ASP A 114 -14.39 0.69 -11.63
N TYR A 115 -13.38 0.79 -12.49
CA TYR A 115 -12.90 2.08 -13.01
C TYR A 115 -13.68 2.48 -14.26
N THR A 116 -14.02 3.77 -14.36
CA THR A 116 -14.64 4.36 -15.57
C THR A 116 -13.78 4.15 -16.82
N GLU A 117 -12.46 4.18 -16.64
CA GLU A 117 -11.47 3.81 -17.66
C GLU A 117 -10.61 2.67 -17.10
N PRO A 118 -10.91 1.41 -17.43
CA PRO A 118 -10.12 0.28 -16.97
C PRO A 118 -8.71 0.27 -17.58
N LEU A 119 -7.77 -0.36 -16.89
CA LEU A 119 -6.46 -0.69 -17.46
C LEU A 119 -6.62 -1.71 -18.60
N PRO A 120 -5.68 -1.74 -19.57
CA PRO A 120 -5.61 -2.82 -20.55
C PRO A 120 -5.51 -4.19 -19.85
N ASP A 121 -6.12 -5.22 -20.45
CA ASP A 121 -6.12 -6.58 -19.89
C ASP A 121 -4.71 -7.13 -19.68
N SER A 122 -3.76 -6.76 -20.55
CA SER A 122 -2.35 -7.12 -20.41
C SER A 122 -1.72 -6.55 -19.14
N GLU A 123 -2.06 -5.32 -18.78
CA GLU A 123 -1.56 -4.66 -17.58
C GLU A 123 -2.20 -5.26 -16.31
N ALA A 124 -3.51 -5.51 -16.33
CA ALA A 124 -4.21 -6.22 -15.27
C ALA A 124 -3.63 -7.64 -15.05
N ALA A 125 -3.36 -8.37 -16.13
CA ALA A 125 -2.72 -9.68 -16.07
C ALA A 125 -1.28 -9.62 -15.53
N CYS A 126 -0.53 -8.56 -15.83
CA CYS A 126 0.79 -8.31 -15.23
C CYS A 126 0.71 -8.12 -13.71
N ILE A 127 -0.28 -7.34 -13.22
CA ILE A 127 -0.51 -7.16 -11.78
C ILE A 127 -0.78 -8.51 -11.12
N ALA A 128 -1.70 -9.30 -11.67
CA ALA A 128 -2.04 -10.61 -11.14
C ALA A 128 -0.82 -11.54 -11.08
N ARG A 129 -0.06 -11.66 -12.20
CA ARG A 129 1.16 -12.47 -12.27
C ARG A 129 2.23 -12.02 -11.28
N SER A 130 2.41 -10.71 -11.08
CA SER A 130 3.37 -10.15 -10.12
C SER A 130 3.02 -10.59 -8.69
N ILE A 131 1.76 -10.46 -8.29
CA ILE A 131 1.30 -10.86 -6.96
C ILE A 131 1.42 -12.37 -6.78
N THR A 132 0.94 -13.16 -7.74
CA THR A 132 1.04 -14.63 -7.69
C THR A 132 2.48 -15.08 -7.61
N GLY A 133 3.35 -14.57 -8.48
CA GLY A 133 4.78 -14.89 -8.51
C GLY A 133 5.41 -14.66 -7.15
N TRP A 134 5.32 -13.44 -6.62
CA TRP A 134 5.89 -13.11 -5.30
C TRP A 134 5.35 -14.00 -4.18
N ILE A 135 4.03 -14.27 -4.15
CA ILE A 135 3.46 -15.16 -3.13
C ILE A 135 4.07 -16.55 -3.25
N THR A 136 4.14 -17.11 -4.47
CA THR A 136 4.57 -18.49 -4.68
C THR A 136 6.08 -18.70 -4.51
N THR A 137 6.91 -17.68 -4.77
CA THR A 137 8.38 -17.81 -4.76
C THR A 137 9.04 -17.21 -3.52
N GLU A 138 8.49 -16.13 -2.95
CA GLU A 138 9.13 -15.37 -1.85
C GLU A 138 8.38 -15.45 -0.52
N SER A 139 7.05 -15.60 -0.56
CA SER A 139 6.27 -15.50 0.66
C SER A 139 6.46 -16.71 1.55
N ARG A 140 6.94 -16.47 2.78
CA ARG A 140 6.98 -17.49 3.84
C ARG A 140 5.63 -18.17 4.08
N LEU A 141 4.53 -17.46 3.83
CA LEU A 141 3.17 -18.02 3.91
C LEU A 141 2.99 -19.24 2.98
N TRP A 142 3.65 -19.19 1.82
CA TRP A 142 3.51 -20.19 0.77
C TRP A 142 4.58 -21.26 0.87
N ILE A 143 5.84 -20.85 1.03
CA ILE A 143 7.03 -21.72 1.01
C ILE A 143 7.07 -22.63 2.25
N GLN A 144 6.71 -22.10 3.43
CA GLN A 144 6.74 -22.87 4.66
C GLN A 144 5.56 -23.84 4.72
N SER A 145 5.69 -24.85 5.57
CA SER A 145 4.60 -25.79 5.81
C SER A 145 3.37 -25.08 6.40
N SER A 146 2.18 -25.63 6.15
CA SER A 146 0.93 -25.08 6.65
C SER A 146 0.93 -24.99 8.18
N THR A 147 1.45 -26.03 8.85
CA THR A 147 1.59 -26.09 10.31
C THR A 147 2.51 -25.00 10.86
N ALA A 148 3.68 -24.78 10.24
CA ALA A 148 4.63 -23.74 10.65
C ALA A 148 4.02 -22.33 10.47
N THR A 149 3.33 -22.12 9.35
CA THR A 149 2.65 -20.86 9.03
C THR A 149 1.51 -20.58 10.03
N GLN A 150 0.74 -21.61 10.38
CA GLN A 150 -0.37 -21.49 11.32
C GLN A 150 0.11 -21.19 12.74
N THR A 151 1.13 -21.90 13.22
CA THR A 151 1.76 -21.66 14.52
C THR A 151 2.27 -20.21 14.62
N THR A 152 2.98 -19.75 13.60
CA THR A 152 3.49 -18.37 13.56
C THR A 152 2.37 -17.33 13.62
N PHE A 153 1.28 -17.57 12.90
CA PHE A 153 0.12 -16.69 12.91
C PHE A 153 -0.57 -16.66 14.26
N LEU A 154 -0.79 -17.81 14.90
CA LEU A 154 -1.35 -17.90 16.25
C LEU A 154 -0.51 -17.10 17.26
N THR A 155 0.81 -17.23 17.20
CA THR A 155 1.74 -16.45 18.03
C THR A 155 1.59 -14.95 17.81
N ILE A 156 1.51 -14.51 16.55
CA ILE A 156 1.28 -13.10 16.21
C ILE A 156 -0.08 -12.61 16.73
N GLN A 157 -1.15 -13.40 16.57
CA GLN A 157 -2.49 -13.03 17.05
C GLN A 157 -2.57 -12.98 18.57
N ALA A 158 -1.93 -13.90 19.28
CA ALA A 158 -1.85 -13.88 20.73
C ALA A 158 -1.11 -12.63 21.24
N ALA A 159 0.01 -12.25 20.62
CA ALA A 159 0.72 -11.01 20.95
C ALA A 159 -0.13 -9.75 20.70
N ARG A 160 -0.83 -9.70 19.55
CA ARG A 160 -1.75 -8.60 19.22
C ARG A 160 -2.93 -8.52 20.20
N GLY A 161 -3.52 -9.66 20.56
CA GLY A 161 -4.60 -9.76 21.53
C GLY A 161 -4.19 -9.25 22.91
N ARG A 162 -2.99 -9.63 23.39
CA ARG A 162 -2.42 -9.11 24.66
C ARG A 162 -2.28 -7.59 24.64
N LYS A 163 -1.67 -7.03 23.57
CA LYS A 163 -1.50 -5.58 23.42
C LYS A 163 -2.84 -4.85 23.37
N GLY A 164 -3.79 -5.34 22.56
CA GLY A 164 -5.13 -4.76 22.45
C GLY A 164 -5.92 -4.81 23.76
N GLY A 165 -5.83 -5.93 24.49
CA GLY A 165 -6.45 -6.09 25.80
C GLY A 165 -5.88 -5.13 26.86
N ALA A 166 -4.56 -4.92 26.88
CA ALA A 166 -3.91 -3.96 27.77
C ALA A 166 -4.36 -2.51 27.49
N THR A 167 -4.44 -2.13 26.22
CA THR A 167 -4.95 -0.80 25.83
C THR A 167 -6.41 -0.61 26.25
N ARG A 168 -7.28 -1.60 26.02
CA ARG A 168 -8.69 -1.53 26.45
C ARG A 168 -8.84 -1.40 27.96
N ARG A 169 -8.04 -2.13 28.75
CA ARG A 169 -8.02 -1.98 30.21
C ARG A 169 -7.65 -0.56 30.61
N ARG A 170 -6.53 -0.02 30.11
CA ARG A 170 -6.11 1.37 30.37
C ARG A 170 -7.19 2.40 30.02
N ILE A 171 -7.88 2.24 28.89
CA ILE A 171 -8.96 3.14 28.48
C ILE A 171 -10.15 3.05 29.45
N ARG A 172 -10.52 1.82 29.87
CA ARG A 172 -11.59 1.60 30.84
C ARG A 172 -11.25 2.19 32.20
N ASP A 173 -10.03 1.96 32.69
CA ASP A 173 -9.60 2.43 34.00
C ASP A 173 -9.58 3.98 34.05
N LYS A 174 -9.07 4.64 33.00
CA LYS A 174 -9.17 6.11 32.83
C LYS A 174 -10.62 6.64 32.76
N LYS A 175 -11.57 5.82 32.31
CA LYS A 175 -12.99 6.20 32.27
C LYS A 175 -13.62 6.11 33.66
N LEU A 176 -13.20 5.12 34.46
CA LEU A 176 -13.64 4.93 35.84
C LEU A 176 -13.07 6.01 36.77
N GLU A 177 -11.82 6.45 36.57
CA GLU A 177 -11.21 7.56 37.34
C GLU A 177 -11.85 8.94 37.09
N LYS A 178 -12.68 9.08 36.04
CA LYS A 178 -13.36 10.33 35.67
C LYS A 178 -14.82 10.38 36.13
N LEU A 179 -15.31 9.32 36.78
CA LEU A 179 -16.64 9.24 37.40
C LEU A 179 -16.50 9.48 38.91
#